data_AF-A0A933YJ05-F1
#
_entry.id   AF-A0A933YJ05-F1
#
_cell.length_a   1.000
_cell.length_b   1.000
_cell.length_c   1.000
_cell.angle_alpha   90.00
_cell.angle_beta   90.00
_cell.angle_gamma   90.00
#
_symmetry.space_group_name_H-M   'P 1'
#
loop_
_entity.id
_entity.type
_entity.pdbx_description
1 polymer ?
#
loop_
_entity_poly.entity_id
_entity_poly.type
_entity_poly.pdbx_seq_one_letter_code
_entity_poly.pdbx_strand_id
1 'polypeptide(L)'
;MKLEAVFWDYPKFLDEQFLRSFLEENKNSEIFSWLMTRFLEHGRATDALSLFTIEEISALLPSLRLSDYAAAKWQRLVEVYASRPRG
;
A
#
# COMPACT_ATOMS: atom_id res chain seq x y z
N MET A 1 -0.68 -9.73 -9.42
CA MET A 1 -1.38 -8.91 -8.40
C MET A 1 -2.89 -8.93 -8.66
N LYS A 2 -3.78 -8.84 -7.66
CA LYS A 2 -5.23 -8.74 -7.91
C LYS A 2 -5.69 -7.26 -7.93
N LEU A 3 -5.37 -6.54 -9.01
CA LEU A 3 -5.63 -5.10 -9.14
C LEU A 3 -7.12 -4.75 -9.21
N GLU A 4 -7.95 -5.62 -9.78
CA GLU A 4 -9.40 -5.43 -9.87
C GLU A 4 -10.06 -5.27 -8.50
N ALA A 5 -9.56 -5.97 -7.47
CA ALA A 5 -10.07 -5.82 -6.11
C ALA A 5 -9.77 -4.43 -5.51
N VAL A 6 -8.72 -3.77 -5.98
CA VAL A 6 -8.24 -2.48 -5.48
C VAL A 6 -8.77 -1.31 -6.32
N PHE A 7 -8.92 -1.50 -7.63
CA PHE A 7 -9.21 -0.45 -8.62
C PHE A 7 -10.40 -0.78 -9.53
N TRP A 8 -11.44 -1.44 -9.02
CA TRP A 8 -12.67 -1.75 -9.76
C TRP A 8 -13.36 -0.52 -10.39
N ASP A 9 -13.11 0.66 -9.84
CA ASP A 9 -13.60 1.99 -10.24
C ASP A 9 -12.58 2.82 -11.06
N TYR A 10 -11.33 2.35 -11.21
CA TYR A 10 -10.27 3.05 -11.94
C TYR A 10 -9.53 2.12 -12.92
N PRO A 11 -10.10 1.88 -14.12
CA PRO A 11 -9.55 0.93 -15.09
C PRO A 11 -8.09 1.18 -15.49
N LYS A 12 -7.65 2.45 -15.48
CA LYS A 12 -6.27 2.84 -15.79
C LYS A 12 -5.22 2.21 -14.86
N PHE A 13 -5.59 1.86 -13.63
CA PHE A 13 -4.70 1.25 -12.65
C PHE A 13 -4.79 -0.29 -12.63
N LEU A 14 -5.51 -0.89 -13.58
CA LEU A 14 -5.56 -2.34 -13.77
C LEU A 14 -4.35 -2.89 -14.54
N ASP A 15 -3.57 -2.01 -15.17
CA ASP A 15 -2.28 -2.33 -15.76
C ASP A 15 -1.17 -2.20 -14.70
N GLU A 16 -0.53 -3.33 -14.37
CA GLU A 16 0.51 -3.38 -13.35
C GLU A 16 1.76 -2.57 -13.74
N GLN A 17 2.14 -2.58 -15.02
CA GLN A 17 3.33 -1.84 -15.48
C GLN A 17 3.07 -0.33 -15.40
N PHE A 18 1.90 0.12 -15.84
CA PHE A 18 1.49 1.50 -15.68
C PHE A 18 1.47 1.92 -14.21
N LEU A 19 0.86 1.11 -13.34
CA LEU A 19 0.76 1.42 -11.91
C LEU A 19 2.15 1.57 -11.26
N ARG A 20 3.09 0.69 -11.59
CA ARG A 20 4.46 0.76 -11.06
C ARG A 20 5.17 2.04 -11.49
N SER A 21 5.14 2.36 -12.78
CA SER A 21 5.73 3.61 -13.28
C SER A 21 5.07 4.83 -12.64
N PHE A 22 3.74 4.81 -12.53
CA PHE A 22 2.97 5.90 -11.94
C PHE A 22 3.30 6.10 -10.45
N LEU A 23 3.48 5.02 -9.68
CA LEU A 23 3.88 5.10 -8.27
C LEU A 23 5.26 5.73 -8.10
N GLU A 24 6.23 5.34 -8.92
CA GLU A 24 7.59 5.89 -8.85
C GLU A 24 7.62 7.38 -9.25
N GLU A 25 6.91 7.77 -10.30
CA GLU A 25 6.80 9.17 -10.73
C GLU A 25 6.14 10.06 -9.68
N ASN A 26 5.28 9.49 -8.84
CA ASN A 26 4.44 10.23 -7.91
C ASN A 26 4.80 9.97 -6.43
N LYS A 27 5.96 9.40 -6.14
CA LYS A 27 6.35 8.87 -4.82
C LYS A 27 6.18 9.84 -3.63
N ASN A 28 6.32 11.15 -3.87
CA ASN A 28 6.21 12.20 -2.84
C ASN A 28 4.93 13.03 -2.93
N SER A 29 3.87 12.48 -3.53
CA SER A 29 2.62 13.20 -3.77
C SER A 29 1.44 12.63 -2.97
N GLU A 30 0.36 13.40 -2.88
CA GLU A 30 -0.90 12.94 -2.30
C GLU A 30 -1.51 11.75 -3.05
N ILE A 31 -1.22 11.59 -4.35
CA ILE A 31 -1.75 10.45 -5.09
C ILE A 31 -1.05 9.14 -4.67
N PHE A 32 0.20 9.19 -4.21
CA PHE A 32 0.89 8.01 -3.68
C PHE A 32 0.27 7.53 -2.37
N SER A 33 -0.03 8.45 -1.44
CA SER A 33 -0.71 8.10 -0.18
C SER A 33 -2.14 7.62 -0.44
N TRP A 34 -2.83 8.19 -1.43
CA TRP A 34 -4.15 7.70 -1.86
C TRP A 34 -4.07 6.28 -2.44
N LEU A 35 -3.11 6.00 -3.33
CA LEU A 35 -2.90 4.65 -3.90
C LEU A 35 -2.56 3.64 -2.80
N MET A 36 -1.68 4.01 -1.86
CA MET A 36 -1.36 3.19 -0.70
C MET A 36 -2.63 2.88 0.11
N THR A 37 -3.43 3.89 0.43
CA THR A 37 -4.71 3.72 1.16
C THR A 37 -5.59 2.65 0.51
N ARG A 38 -5.77 2.72 -0.82
CA ARG A 38 -6.57 1.74 -1.57
C ARG A 38 -6.03 0.32 -1.43
N PHE A 39 -4.71 0.16 -1.51
CA PHE A 39 -4.06 -1.15 -1.34
C PHE A 39 -4.15 -1.67 0.10
N LEU A 40 -4.02 -0.80 1.10
CA LEU A 40 -4.09 -1.22 2.50
C LEU A 40 -5.51 -1.63 2.90
N GLU A 41 -6.54 -1.01 2.32
CA GLU A 41 -7.95 -1.34 2.54
C GLU A 41 -8.39 -2.63 1.82
N HIS A 42 -8.13 -2.70 0.52
CA HIS A 42 -8.76 -3.71 -0.34
C HIS A 42 -7.77 -4.77 -0.86
N GLY A 43 -6.49 -4.45 -0.83
CA GLY A 43 -5.43 -5.30 -1.36
C GLY A 43 -5.03 -6.43 -0.41
N ARG A 44 -4.40 -7.46 -0.99
CA ARG A 44 -3.69 -8.48 -0.21
C ARG A 44 -2.38 -7.87 0.31
N ALA A 45 -1.95 -8.31 1.49
CA ALA A 45 -0.70 -7.81 2.07
C ALA A 45 0.50 -8.04 1.14
N THR A 46 0.59 -9.19 0.48
CA THR A 46 1.66 -9.50 -0.49
C THR A 46 1.65 -8.59 -1.72
N ASP A 47 0.46 -8.15 -2.16
CA ASP A 47 0.33 -7.27 -3.32
C ASP A 47 0.82 -5.85 -2.95
N ALA A 48 0.39 -5.34 -1.80
CA ALA A 48 0.87 -4.06 -1.27
C ALA A 48 2.37 -4.07 -0.99
N LEU A 49 2.92 -5.13 -0.38
CA LEU A 49 4.36 -5.25 -0.12
C LEU A 49 5.22 -5.44 -1.38
N SER A 50 4.61 -5.70 -2.53
CA SER A 50 5.31 -5.74 -3.82
C SER A 50 5.38 -4.37 -4.51
N LEU A 51 4.71 -3.36 -3.96
CA LEU A 51 4.61 -1.99 -4.46
C LEU A 51 5.15 -0.96 -3.47
N PHE A 52 4.99 -1.22 -2.18
CA PHE A 52 5.36 -0.33 -1.09
C PHE A 52 6.29 -1.06 -0.12
N THR A 53 7.30 -0.36 0.33
CA THR A 53 8.20 -0.82 1.39
C THR A 53 7.51 -0.76 2.75
N ILE A 54 8.00 -1.54 3.71
CA ILE A 54 7.49 -1.50 5.10
C ILE A 54 7.75 -0.12 5.70
N GLU A 55 8.87 0.51 5.36
CA GLU A 55 9.24 1.85 5.80
C GLU A 55 8.26 2.91 5.29
N GLU A 56 7.89 2.87 4.01
CA GLU A 56 6.89 3.77 3.42
C GLU A 56 5.51 3.58 4.07
N ILE A 57 5.09 2.32 4.24
CA ILE A 57 3.83 1.99 4.92
C ILE A 57 3.88 2.52 6.35
N SER A 58 4.92 2.21 7.12
CA SER A 58 5.07 2.64 8.50
C SER A 58 5.07 4.17 8.64
N ALA A 59 5.70 4.88 7.71
CA ALA A 59 5.78 6.34 7.74
C ALA A 59 4.42 6.99 7.46
N LEU A 60 3.65 6.46 6.51
CA LEU A 60 2.36 7.03 6.12
C LEU A 60 1.18 6.53 6.96
N LEU A 61 1.24 5.31 7.49
CA LEU A 61 0.15 4.63 8.20
C LEU A 61 -0.61 5.52 9.21
N PRO A 62 0.06 6.32 10.07
CA PRO A 62 -0.64 7.16 11.04
C PRO A 62 -1.49 8.28 10.41
N SER A 63 -1.20 8.65 9.17
CA SER A 63 -1.88 9.72 8.43
C SER A 63 -2.96 9.20 7.47
N LEU A 64 -2.95 7.90 7.15
CA LEU A 64 -3.89 7.31 6.21
C LEU A 64 -5.26 7.14 6.87
N ARG A 65 -6.31 7.49 6.13
CA ARG A 65 -7.69 7.25 6.57
C ARG A 65 -8.07 5.83 6.21
N LEU A 66 -7.76 4.91 7.11
CA LEU A 66 -8.11 3.49 7.01
C LEU A 66 -9.26 3.14 7.96
N SER A 67 -9.98 2.08 7.63
CA SER A 67 -10.87 1.38 8.53
C SER A 67 -10.10 0.81 9.72
N ASP A 68 -10.75 0.72 10.89
CA ASP A 68 -10.11 0.22 12.12
C ASP A 68 -9.48 -1.17 11.92
N TYR A 69 -10.15 -2.03 11.15
CA TYR A 69 -9.65 -3.36 10.81
C TYR A 69 -8.37 -3.30 9.96
N ALA A 70 -8.36 -2.49 8.89
CA ALA A 70 -7.19 -2.35 8.04
C ALA A 70 -6.02 -1.71 8.80
N ALA A 71 -6.28 -0.65 9.57
CA ALA A 71 -5.29 0.00 10.42
C ALA A 71 -4.64 -1.00 11.40
N ALA A 72 -5.43 -1.75 12.17
CA ALA A 72 -4.92 -2.73 13.12
C ALA A 72 -4.12 -3.87 12.45
N LYS A 73 -4.58 -4.35 11.28
CA LYS A 73 -3.88 -5.36 10.49
C LYS A 73 -2.49 -4.88 10.06
N TRP A 74 -2.40 -3.67 9.52
CA TRP A 74 -1.14 -3.11 9.00
C TRP A 74 -0.20 -2.68 10.12
N GLN A 75 -0.73 -2.13 11.21
CA GLN A 75 0.03 -1.84 12.43
C GLN A 75 0.77 -3.10 12.92
N ARG A 76 0.04 -4.21 13.06
CA ARG A 76 0.62 -5.50 13.48
C ARG A 76 1.67 -6.01 12.49
N LEU A 77 1.44 -5.83 11.19
CA LEU A 77 2.37 -6.26 10.15
C LEU A 77 3.68 -5.46 10.26
N VAL A 78 3.60 -4.13 10.31
CA VAL A 78 4.76 -3.25 10.46
C VAL A 78 5.56 -3.61 11.71
N GLU A 79 4.90 -3.84 12.85
CA GLU A 79 5.55 -4.27 14.09
C GLU A 79 6.32 -5.60 13.92
N VAL A 80 5.72 -6.59 13.26
CA VAL A 80 6.38 -7.88 12.99
C VAL A 80 7.63 -7.68 12.14
N TYR A 81 7.57 -6.85 11.09
CA TYR A 81 8.73 -6.60 10.22
C TYR A 81 9.81 -5.76 10.91
N ALA A 82 9.43 -4.80 11.76
CA ALA A 82 10.36 -4.01 12.56
C ALA A 82 11.07 -4.86 13.64
N SER A 83 10.38 -5.86 14.19
CA SER A 83 10.93 -6.75 15.23
C SER A 83 11.89 -7.83 14.70
N ARG A 84 11.96 -8.03 13.38
CA ARG A 84 12.94 -8.96 12.78
C ARG A 84 14.29 -8.25 12.65
N PRO A 85 15.35 -8.71 13.33
CA PRO A 85 16.70 -8.22 13.06
C PRO A 85 17.01 -8.51 11.59
N ARG A 86 17.51 -7.51 10.86
CA ARG A 86 18.07 -7.71 9.52
C ARG A 86 19.24 -8.68 9.69
N GLY A 87 19.01 -9.94 9.34
CA GLY A 87 20.03 -10.99 9.30
C GLY A 87 21.00 -10.76 8.16
#